data_AF-A0A3D0CTS7-F1
#
_entry.id   AF-A0A3D0CTS7-F1
#
_cell.length_a   1.000
_cell.length_b   1.000
_cell.length_c   1.000
_cell.angle_alpha   90.00
_cell.angle_beta   90.00
_cell.angle_gamma   90.00
#
_symmetry.space_group_name_H-M   'P 1'
#
loop_
_entity.id
_entity.type
_entity.pdbx_description
1 polymer ?
#
loop_
_entity_poly.entity_id
_entity_poly.type
_entity_poly.pdbx_seq_one_letter_code
_entity_poly.pdbx_strand_id
1 'polypeptide(L)'
;MREEVKQLALTTKGFLSEAEGLRLYELAAESSRRAPCLEIGSYCGRSTLFLAEGCRMGGSHPLFAIDHHQGSEEQQAGQAYFDPDLFDAREGVVNTLGSFMSTLRRAGLTEWVIPIVTESRRASRYWPETELSLVFLDGGHSEEDAFQDFRGWSRRVLPGGYLCIHDIFDDPAEGGQAPYHVREYARSTGEWEDAGQVETLAILRRRPEEPALEAEPAMPASPETTAPVRAACFLGGLRQARTDSWAIIGQDGGQSIDLGDRILFVFSDTLFAALPNLYHNESLTAPYPVPAGRQGIFLANSAGLSRGDDLRQALGEIRYYTDEEGFPREIIEPTGPEREQEVRFWPEHGISLDGKVYLYYLGVQTVDRSSIWGFHTLGAGLAVLDPESGACERIRRENDWCLWRAEVDDFHFGVQVLRDDEDVYVFASVRKGLLPSALLARVKADQIADPAAYEYLYTPQPEWGPDLEGALSLGESGSEYSVSYNPYLGRYLMIYVEGYGKTLMMRTADRLFGPYSQPQQIGHLPHDRSSELLYLGFEHPTYRKNDGETVYITYCQPRFTANSLIAVRFG
;
A
#
# COMPACT_ATOMS: atom_id res chain seq x y z
N MET A 1 29.33 -29.88 12.68
CA MET A 1 30.15 -28.71 13.05
C MET A 1 31.51 -29.18 13.54
N ARG A 2 32.61 -28.46 13.28
CA ARG A 2 33.91 -28.75 13.93
C ARG A 2 33.80 -28.59 15.45
N GLU A 3 34.30 -29.56 16.21
CA GLU A 3 34.10 -29.60 17.67
C GLU A 3 34.75 -28.41 18.36
N GLU A 4 35.94 -27.99 17.90
CA GLU A 4 36.63 -26.82 18.45
C GLU A 4 35.88 -25.51 18.24
N VAL A 5 35.15 -25.37 17.13
CA VAL A 5 34.32 -24.18 16.86
C VAL A 5 33.06 -24.23 17.71
N LYS A 6 32.47 -25.41 17.90
CA LYS A 6 31.30 -25.59 18.77
C LYS A 6 31.62 -25.22 20.22
N GLN A 7 32.72 -25.75 20.76
CA GLN A 7 33.18 -25.41 22.11
C GLN A 7 33.49 -23.91 22.26
N LEU A 8 34.07 -23.29 21.22
CA LEU A 8 34.27 -21.84 21.20
C LEU A 8 32.94 -21.07 21.18
N ALA A 9 31.94 -21.50 20.41
CA ALA A 9 30.62 -20.88 20.39
C ALA A 9 29.95 -20.96 21.76
N LEU A 10 29.95 -22.14 22.40
CA LEU A 10 29.32 -22.36 23.70
C LEU A 10 29.97 -21.56 24.84
N THR A 11 31.24 -21.15 24.67
CA THR A 11 31.97 -20.30 25.63
C THR A 11 32.02 -18.82 25.25
N THR A 12 31.55 -18.46 24.06
CA THR A 12 31.38 -17.06 23.63
C THR A 12 30.17 -16.45 24.32
N LYS A 13 30.31 -15.20 24.78
CA LYS A 13 29.21 -14.42 25.38
C LYS A 13 28.06 -14.27 24.38
N GLY A 14 26.82 -14.50 24.83
CA GLY A 14 25.63 -14.45 24.00
C GLY A 14 24.57 -15.46 24.47
N PHE A 15 23.36 -15.33 23.93
CA PHE A 15 22.18 -16.07 24.38
C PHE A 15 21.73 -16.98 23.24
N LEU A 16 22.14 -18.25 23.28
CA LEU A 16 21.73 -19.27 22.32
C LEU A 16 22.06 -20.64 22.89
N SER A 17 21.12 -21.58 22.89
CA SER A 17 21.37 -22.93 23.36
C SER A 17 22.26 -23.72 22.39
N GLU A 18 22.81 -24.85 22.85
CA GLU A 18 23.53 -25.76 21.94
C GLU A 18 22.60 -26.34 20.88
N ALA A 19 21.35 -26.65 21.24
CA ALA A 19 20.38 -27.26 20.34
C ALA A 19 19.94 -26.28 19.24
N GLU A 20 19.62 -25.04 19.62
CA GLU A 20 19.27 -23.95 18.70
C GLU A 20 20.44 -23.65 17.76
N GLY A 21 21.65 -23.53 18.30
CA GLY A 21 22.87 -23.30 17.52
C GLY A 21 23.15 -24.42 16.53
N LEU A 22 23.03 -25.70 16.94
CA LEU A 22 23.20 -26.82 16.02
C LEU A 22 22.15 -26.81 14.90
N ARG A 23 20.92 -26.41 15.21
CA ARG A 23 19.87 -26.29 14.21
C ARG A 23 20.16 -25.18 13.19
N LEU A 24 20.62 -24.01 13.64
CA LEU A 24 21.08 -22.93 12.75
C LEU A 24 22.27 -23.38 11.88
N TYR A 25 23.22 -24.13 12.44
CA TYR A 25 24.33 -24.71 11.68
C TYR A 25 23.85 -25.63 10.55
N GLU A 26 22.89 -26.52 10.82
CA GLU A 26 22.33 -27.44 9.82
C GLU A 26 21.62 -26.68 8.70
N LEU A 27 20.74 -25.74 9.06
CA LEU A 27 20.00 -24.92 8.11
C LEU A 27 20.94 -24.06 7.26
N ALA A 28 21.97 -23.46 7.85
CA ALA A 28 22.96 -22.69 7.10
C ALA A 28 23.80 -23.56 6.16
N ALA A 29 24.15 -24.80 6.55
CA ALA A 29 24.89 -25.72 5.68
C ALA A 29 24.10 -26.18 4.44
N GLU A 30 22.78 -26.26 4.57
CA GLU A 30 21.87 -26.49 3.44
C GLU A 30 21.68 -25.23 2.60
N SER A 31 21.33 -24.12 3.25
CA SER A 31 20.88 -22.88 2.61
C SER A 31 22.00 -22.18 1.84
N SER A 32 23.21 -22.15 2.41
CA SER A 32 24.37 -21.45 1.84
C SER A 32 24.82 -22.01 0.48
N ARG A 33 24.28 -23.16 0.04
CA ARG A 33 24.50 -23.72 -1.29
C ARG A 33 23.72 -22.99 -2.38
N ARG A 34 22.67 -22.24 -2.01
CA ARG A 34 21.73 -21.58 -2.94
C ARG A 34 21.98 -20.09 -3.06
N ALA A 35 22.17 -19.41 -1.92
CA ALA A 35 22.45 -17.97 -1.82
C ALA A 35 23.08 -17.66 -0.45
N PRO A 36 23.59 -16.46 -0.20
CA PRO A 36 24.11 -16.06 1.11
C PRO A 36 23.09 -16.19 2.25
N CYS A 37 23.59 -16.44 3.46
CA CYS A 37 22.81 -16.37 4.68
C CYS A 37 22.94 -14.99 5.31
N LEU A 38 21.98 -14.60 6.14
CA LEU A 38 21.99 -13.34 6.88
C LEU A 38 21.64 -13.57 8.35
N GLU A 39 22.35 -12.88 9.24
CA GLU A 39 22.05 -12.75 10.66
C GLU A 39 21.85 -11.27 11.01
N ILE A 40 20.79 -10.99 11.76
CA ILE A 40 20.52 -9.69 12.39
C ILE A 40 20.65 -9.86 13.91
N GLY A 41 21.56 -9.09 14.51
CA GLY A 41 21.96 -9.28 15.90
C GLY A 41 23.08 -10.31 15.99
N SER A 42 24.32 -9.84 16.13
CA SER A 42 25.52 -10.69 16.13
C SER A 42 26.23 -10.70 17.48
N TYR A 43 26.01 -9.68 18.30
CA TYR A 43 26.58 -9.51 19.64
C TYR A 43 28.09 -9.83 19.66
N CYS A 44 28.53 -10.82 20.46
CA CYS A 44 29.92 -11.29 20.48
C CYS A 44 30.21 -12.48 19.55
N GLY A 45 29.23 -12.93 18.75
CA GLY A 45 29.39 -13.88 17.66
C GLY A 45 29.03 -15.33 17.98
N ARG A 46 28.24 -15.59 19.03
CA ARG A 46 27.88 -16.96 19.46
C ARG A 46 27.11 -17.71 18.37
N SER A 47 25.97 -17.18 17.95
CA SER A 47 25.15 -17.66 16.83
C SER A 47 25.90 -17.62 15.50
N THR A 48 26.64 -16.53 15.26
CA THR A 48 27.46 -16.33 14.06
C THR A 48 28.42 -17.49 13.82
N LEU A 49 29.04 -18.06 14.87
CA LEU A 49 29.94 -19.21 14.72
C LEU A 49 29.21 -20.47 14.21
N PHE A 50 27.98 -20.72 14.65
CA PHE A 50 27.17 -21.84 14.15
C PHE A 50 26.78 -21.63 12.68
N LEU A 51 26.22 -20.46 12.36
CA LEU A 51 25.80 -20.10 11.01
C LEU A 51 26.98 -20.11 10.03
N ALA A 52 28.09 -19.47 10.39
CA ALA A 52 29.28 -19.37 9.53
C ALA A 52 29.98 -20.72 9.32
N GLU A 53 30.03 -21.58 10.34
CA GLU A 53 30.56 -22.94 10.17
C GLU A 53 29.63 -23.79 9.30
N GLY A 54 28.31 -23.53 9.32
CA GLY A 54 27.34 -24.07 8.37
C GLY A 54 27.63 -23.59 6.95
N CYS A 55 27.76 -22.28 6.74
CA CYS A 55 28.12 -21.67 5.47
C CYS A 55 29.42 -22.26 4.89
N ARG A 56 30.46 -22.38 5.74
CA ARG A 56 31.74 -23.01 5.38
C ARG A 56 31.58 -24.46 4.95
N MET A 57 30.71 -25.23 5.61
CA MET A 57 30.43 -26.61 5.21
C MET A 57 29.74 -26.67 3.85
N GLY A 58 28.73 -25.81 3.64
CA GLY A 58 28.01 -25.72 2.36
C GLY A 58 28.91 -25.27 1.20
N GLY A 59 29.91 -24.43 1.48
CA GLY A 59 31.05 -24.18 0.60
C GLY A 59 30.82 -23.19 -0.54
N SER A 60 29.62 -22.61 -0.68
CA SER A 60 29.26 -21.74 -1.83
C SER A 60 29.10 -20.26 -1.46
N HIS A 61 28.31 -19.93 -0.44
CA HIS A 61 28.01 -18.55 -0.08
C HIS A 61 28.31 -18.22 1.40
N PRO A 62 28.67 -16.95 1.70
CA PRO A 62 29.03 -16.53 3.06
C PRO A 62 27.80 -16.20 3.92
N LEU A 63 28.05 -15.93 5.19
CA LEU A 63 27.13 -15.27 6.11
C LEU A 63 27.37 -13.76 6.09
N PHE A 64 26.32 -12.97 5.90
CA PHE A 64 26.29 -11.55 6.26
C PHE A 64 25.85 -11.42 7.73
N ALA A 65 26.60 -10.68 8.54
CA ALA A 65 26.30 -10.48 9.96
C ALA A 65 26.12 -8.99 10.22
N ILE A 66 24.89 -8.57 10.54
CA ILE A 66 24.52 -7.16 10.74
C ILE A 66 24.30 -6.90 12.22
N ASP A 67 25.06 -5.97 12.76
CA ASP A 67 24.90 -5.48 14.12
C ASP A 67 25.52 -4.07 14.24
N HIS A 68 24.87 -3.17 14.97
CA HIS A 68 25.45 -1.86 15.28
C HIS A 68 26.52 -1.94 16.40
N HIS A 69 26.59 -3.08 17.07
CA HIS A 69 27.50 -3.45 18.17
C HIS A 69 27.46 -2.52 19.38
N GLN A 70 26.36 -1.78 19.54
CA GLN A 70 26.15 -0.83 20.65
C GLN A 70 25.17 -1.31 21.74
N GLY A 71 24.77 -2.58 21.64
CA GLY A 71 23.84 -3.24 22.56
C GLY A 71 22.38 -2.83 22.36
N SER A 72 21.47 -3.78 22.55
CA SER A 72 20.01 -3.54 22.55
C SER A 72 19.57 -2.81 23.82
N GLU A 73 18.29 -2.40 23.91
CA GLU A 73 17.75 -1.65 25.05
C GLU A 73 18.02 -2.36 26.38
N GLU A 74 17.76 -3.65 26.44
CA GLU A 74 17.92 -4.51 27.61
C GLU A 74 19.38 -4.76 28.03
N GLN A 75 20.33 -4.38 27.17
CA GLN A 75 21.76 -4.51 27.39
C GLN A 75 22.40 -3.19 27.83
N GLN A 76 21.64 -2.10 27.97
CA GLN A 76 22.17 -0.80 28.39
C GLN A 76 22.45 -0.76 29.90
N ALA A 77 23.35 0.13 30.34
CA ALA A 77 23.72 0.27 31.74
C ALA A 77 22.50 0.47 32.65
N GLY A 78 22.34 -0.41 33.65
CA GLY A 78 21.19 -0.42 34.56
C GLY A 78 20.04 -1.34 34.14
N GLN A 79 20.13 -1.98 32.98
CA GLN A 79 19.15 -2.96 32.48
C GLN A 79 19.58 -4.39 32.80
N ALA A 80 18.64 -5.34 32.64
CA ALA A 80 18.77 -6.71 33.14
C ALA A 80 19.91 -7.52 32.49
N TYR A 81 20.26 -7.23 31.23
CA TYR A 81 21.27 -7.96 30.46
C TYR A 81 22.55 -7.14 30.22
N PHE A 82 22.76 -6.07 31.00
CA PHE A 82 23.99 -5.29 30.94
C PHE A 82 25.22 -6.11 31.37
N ASP A 83 26.22 -6.19 30.49
CA ASP A 83 27.51 -6.82 30.78
C ASP A 83 28.59 -5.73 30.91
N PRO A 84 29.13 -5.49 32.13
CA PRO A 84 30.11 -4.45 32.35
C PRO A 84 31.45 -4.69 31.64
N ASP A 85 31.78 -5.93 31.27
CA ASP A 85 33.01 -6.22 30.52
C ASP A 85 32.91 -5.78 29.05
N LEU A 86 31.69 -5.56 28.55
CA LEU A 86 31.42 -5.13 27.18
C LEU A 86 31.13 -3.63 27.09
N PHE A 87 31.18 -2.91 28.21
CA PHE A 87 30.98 -1.46 28.24
C PHE A 87 32.29 -0.71 27.95
N ASP A 88 32.28 0.12 26.90
CA ASP A 88 33.39 1.02 26.62
C ASP A 88 33.21 2.31 27.44
N ALA A 89 33.91 2.39 28.57
CA ALA A 89 33.85 3.54 29.45
C ALA A 89 34.35 4.86 28.82
N ARG A 90 35.06 4.81 27.67
CA ARG A 90 35.51 6.03 26.97
C ARG A 90 34.42 6.63 26.11
N GLU A 91 33.68 5.77 25.40
CA GLU A 91 32.60 6.17 24.50
C GLU A 91 31.24 6.21 25.22
N GLY A 92 31.13 5.60 26.40
CA GLY A 92 29.92 5.58 27.20
C GLY A 92 28.84 4.66 26.65
N VAL A 93 29.20 3.68 25.83
CA VAL A 93 28.28 2.74 25.17
C VAL A 93 28.76 1.30 25.36
N VAL A 94 27.84 0.34 25.29
CA VAL A 94 28.23 -1.06 25.07
C VAL A 94 28.94 -1.17 23.72
N ASN A 95 30.00 -1.97 23.62
CA ASN A 95 30.75 -2.17 22.39
C ASN A 95 31.19 -3.63 22.22
N THR A 96 30.46 -4.37 21.40
CA THR A 96 30.72 -5.81 21.20
C THR A 96 31.60 -6.13 19.98
N LEU A 97 31.88 -5.15 19.12
CA LEU A 97 32.58 -5.34 17.84
C LEU A 97 33.98 -5.95 18.02
N GLY A 98 34.72 -5.50 19.05
CA GLY A 98 36.06 -6.02 19.34
C GLY A 98 36.02 -7.51 19.70
N SER A 99 35.08 -7.89 20.58
CA SER A 99 34.84 -9.28 20.98
C SER A 99 34.39 -10.12 19.79
N PHE A 100 33.43 -9.64 19.01
CA PHE A 100 32.93 -10.28 17.79
C PHE A 100 34.06 -10.62 16.81
N MET A 101 34.88 -9.63 16.43
CA MET A 101 35.99 -9.85 15.49
C MET A 101 37.07 -10.78 16.07
N SER A 102 37.29 -10.78 17.39
CA SER A 102 38.19 -11.72 18.07
C SER A 102 37.67 -13.16 17.98
N THR A 103 36.37 -13.35 18.25
CA THR A 103 35.67 -14.64 18.13
C THR A 103 35.85 -15.24 16.73
N LEU A 104 35.57 -14.46 15.67
CA LEU A 104 35.70 -14.93 14.29
C LEU A 104 37.13 -15.37 13.93
N ARG A 105 38.15 -14.61 14.37
CA ARG A 105 39.56 -14.96 14.13
C ARG A 105 39.96 -16.24 14.85
N ARG A 106 39.55 -16.41 16.11
CA ARG A 106 39.84 -17.62 16.90
C ARG A 106 39.20 -18.87 16.29
N ALA A 107 38.04 -18.72 15.65
CA ALA A 107 37.36 -19.81 14.95
C ALA A 107 37.92 -20.10 13.54
N GLY A 108 38.72 -19.18 12.98
CA GLY A 108 39.21 -19.26 11.60
C GLY A 108 38.10 -19.09 10.56
N LEU A 109 37.10 -18.25 10.85
CA LEU A 109 35.89 -18.07 10.02
C LEU A 109 35.78 -16.69 9.37
N THR A 110 36.83 -15.86 9.42
CA THR A 110 36.82 -14.51 8.84
C THR A 110 36.55 -14.47 7.35
N GLU A 111 36.88 -15.54 6.60
CA GLU A 111 36.60 -15.64 5.16
C GLU A 111 35.14 -16.02 4.84
N TRP A 112 34.38 -16.46 5.85
CA TRP A 112 33.01 -16.96 5.71
C TRP A 112 31.95 -16.02 6.29
N VAL A 113 32.40 -14.93 6.92
CA VAL A 113 31.54 -13.92 7.53
C VAL A 113 31.90 -12.56 6.95
N ILE A 114 30.88 -11.83 6.53
CA ILE A 114 30.98 -10.44 6.11
C ILE A 114 30.29 -9.59 7.19
N PRO A 115 31.04 -8.98 8.11
CA PRO A 115 30.50 -8.07 9.11
C PRO A 115 30.00 -6.78 8.47
N ILE A 116 28.81 -6.35 8.84
CA ILE A 116 28.22 -5.08 8.40
C ILE A 116 27.82 -4.30 9.66
N VAL A 117 28.65 -3.33 10.03
CA VAL A 117 28.48 -2.57 11.27
C VAL A 117 27.53 -1.40 11.06
N THR A 118 26.24 -1.63 11.28
CA THR A 118 25.16 -0.63 11.13
C THR A 118 23.87 -1.15 11.74
N GLU A 119 22.90 -0.26 11.97
CA GLU A 119 21.52 -0.63 12.26
C GLU A 119 20.89 -1.40 11.09
N SER A 120 20.12 -2.45 11.43
CA SER A 120 19.39 -3.30 10.46
C SER A 120 18.47 -2.50 9.52
N ARG A 121 17.73 -1.51 10.06
CA ARG A 121 16.89 -0.58 9.27
C ARG A 121 17.66 0.09 8.14
N ARG A 122 18.88 0.54 8.45
CA ARG A 122 19.70 1.27 7.50
C ARG A 122 20.27 0.33 6.45
N ALA A 123 20.73 -0.86 6.86
CA ALA A 123 21.24 -1.85 5.93
C ALA A 123 20.15 -2.32 4.95
N SER A 124 18.95 -2.67 5.43
CA SER A 124 17.86 -3.17 4.58
C SER A 124 17.42 -2.16 3.51
N ARG A 125 17.44 -0.86 3.83
CA ARG A 125 17.09 0.22 2.88
C ARG A 125 18.02 0.30 1.66
N TYR A 126 19.30 0.00 1.85
CA TYR A 126 20.32 0.09 0.81
C TYR A 126 20.82 -1.28 0.37
N TRP A 127 20.17 -2.35 0.82
CA TRP A 127 20.54 -3.71 0.44
C TRP A 127 20.35 -3.85 -1.08
N PRO A 128 21.38 -4.32 -1.80
CA PRO A 128 21.26 -4.58 -3.24
C PRO A 128 20.20 -5.67 -3.50
N GLU A 129 19.86 -5.93 -4.76
CA GLU A 129 18.94 -7.02 -5.14
C GLU A 129 19.52 -8.44 -4.92
N THR A 130 20.40 -8.61 -3.94
CA THR A 130 20.96 -9.91 -3.55
C THR A 130 19.93 -10.68 -2.72
N GLU A 131 19.50 -11.81 -3.26
CA GLU A 131 18.65 -12.78 -2.58
C GLU A 131 19.41 -13.51 -1.46
N LEU A 132 18.67 -13.98 -0.46
CA LEU A 132 19.18 -14.66 0.71
C LEU A 132 18.52 -16.03 0.83
N SER A 133 19.28 -17.06 1.19
CA SER A 133 18.76 -18.42 1.36
C SER A 133 18.29 -18.70 2.78
N LEU A 134 18.77 -17.91 3.75
CA LEU A 134 18.41 -17.96 5.15
C LEU A 134 18.53 -16.57 5.75
N VAL A 135 17.54 -16.16 6.53
CA VAL A 135 17.57 -14.97 7.39
C VAL A 135 17.32 -15.41 8.83
N PHE A 136 18.20 -15.03 9.74
CA PHE A 136 18.07 -15.24 11.18
C PHE A 136 17.84 -13.90 11.88
N LEU A 137 16.71 -13.77 12.57
CA LEU A 137 16.32 -12.58 13.34
C LEU A 137 16.55 -12.83 14.84
N ASP A 138 17.51 -12.09 15.40
CA ASP A 138 17.91 -12.12 16.81
C ASP A 138 18.37 -10.71 17.27
N GLY A 139 17.66 -9.70 16.77
CA GLY A 139 17.96 -8.28 16.96
C GLY A 139 17.34 -7.68 18.22
N GLY A 140 16.68 -6.54 18.08
CA GLY A 140 15.93 -5.92 19.18
C GLY A 140 14.62 -6.66 19.48
N HIS A 141 14.27 -6.75 20.76
CA HIS A 141 13.08 -7.48 21.25
C HIS A 141 11.88 -6.56 21.55
N SER A 142 11.93 -5.31 21.10
CA SER A 142 10.76 -4.44 21.06
C SER A 142 9.88 -4.79 19.86
N GLU A 143 8.57 -4.48 19.93
CA GLU A 143 7.65 -4.66 18.80
C GLU A 143 8.12 -3.93 17.54
N GLU A 144 8.63 -2.70 17.72
CA GLU A 144 9.11 -1.87 16.61
C GLU A 144 10.32 -2.52 15.93
N ASP A 145 11.33 -2.94 16.70
CA ASP A 145 12.56 -3.52 16.17
C ASP A 145 12.28 -4.87 15.48
N ALA A 146 11.55 -5.76 16.13
CA ALA A 146 11.27 -7.10 15.62
C ALA A 146 10.49 -7.06 14.29
N PHE A 147 9.43 -6.24 14.21
CA PHE A 147 8.68 -6.09 12.97
C PHE A 147 9.45 -5.34 11.88
N GLN A 148 10.28 -4.37 12.25
CA GLN A 148 11.12 -3.66 11.29
C GLN A 148 12.14 -4.61 10.63
N ASP A 149 12.79 -5.47 11.42
CA ASP A 149 13.71 -6.48 10.92
C ASP A 149 12.99 -7.49 10.01
N PHE A 150 11.84 -7.98 10.45
CA PHE A 150 11.01 -8.84 9.60
C PHE A 150 10.67 -8.19 8.26
N ARG A 151 10.11 -6.97 8.26
CA ARG A 151 9.72 -6.27 7.02
C ARG A 151 10.92 -5.96 6.12
N GLY A 152 12.07 -5.64 6.72
CA GLY A 152 13.29 -5.32 5.97
C GLY A 152 13.86 -6.51 5.21
N TRP A 153 13.78 -7.71 5.80
CA TRP A 153 14.56 -8.87 5.34
C TRP A 153 13.76 -10.07 4.85
N SER A 154 12.54 -10.30 5.35
CA SER A 154 11.71 -11.47 4.98
C SER A 154 11.53 -11.62 3.46
N ARG A 155 11.24 -10.52 2.77
CA ARG A 155 11.08 -10.49 1.30
C ARG A 155 12.33 -10.88 0.50
N ARG A 156 13.52 -10.79 1.11
CA ARG A 156 14.80 -11.12 0.47
C ARG A 156 15.10 -12.62 0.53
N VAL A 157 14.36 -13.37 1.35
CA VAL A 157 14.51 -14.82 1.47
C VAL A 157 13.96 -15.45 0.20
N LEU A 158 14.78 -16.17 -0.56
CA LEU A 158 14.33 -16.84 -1.78
C LEU A 158 13.30 -17.94 -1.49
N PRO A 159 12.48 -18.35 -2.47
CA PRO A 159 11.52 -19.43 -2.29
C PRO A 159 12.17 -20.75 -1.87
N GLY A 160 11.59 -21.41 -0.87
CA GLY A 160 12.15 -22.59 -0.20
C GLY A 160 13.35 -22.29 0.72
N GLY A 161 13.73 -21.02 0.89
CA GLY A 161 14.69 -20.56 1.89
C GLY A 161 14.06 -20.42 3.28
N TYR A 162 14.88 -20.11 4.29
CA TYR A 162 14.43 -20.12 5.68
C TYR A 162 14.40 -18.72 6.32
N LEU A 163 13.40 -18.50 7.16
CA LEU A 163 13.33 -17.42 8.13
C LEU A 163 13.36 -18.06 9.52
N CYS A 164 14.40 -17.78 10.28
CA CYS A 164 14.57 -18.24 11.65
C CYS A 164 14.36 -17.06 12.60
N ILE A 165 13.54 -17.23 13.63
CA ILE A 165 13.21 -16.18 14.61
C ILE A 165 13.50 -16.73 16.00
N HIS A 166 14.31 -16.03 16.77
CA HIS A 166 14.72 -16.42 18.12
C HIS A 166 13.79 -15.86 19.21
N ASP A 167 13.93 -16.36 20.45
CA ASP A 167 13.20 -15.89 21.63
C ASP A 167 11.67 -15.92 21.49
N ILE A 168 11.15 -17.00 20.90
CA ILE A 168 9.72 -17.27 20.79
C ILE A 168 9.20 -17.96 22.05
N PHE A 169 8.32 -17.28 22.78
CA PHE A 169 7.62 -17.81 23.95
C PHE A 169 6.11 -17.81 23.70
N ASP A 170 5.48 -18.99 23.66
CA ASP A 170 4.02 -19.10 23.48
C ASP A 170 3.25 -18.66 24.74
N ASP A 171 3.88 -18.73 25.92
CA ASP A 171 3.35 -18.19 27.17
C ASP A 171 4.00 -16.82 27.48
N PRO A 172 3.24 -15.71 27.53
CA PRO A 172 3.74 -14.40 27.90
C PRO A 172 4.41 -14.31 29.28
N ALA A 173 4.19 -15.29 30.15
CA ALA A 173 4.87 -15.38 31.44
C ALA A 173 6.33 -15.87 31.33
N GLU A 174 6.70 -16.51 30.22
CA GLU A 174 8.03 -17.10 30.02
C GLU A 174 8.99 -16.15 29.29
N GLY A 175 8.48 -15.15 28.56
CA GLY A 175 9.30 -14.13 27.90
C GLY A 175 8.52 -13.08 27.12
N GLY A 176 9.27 -12.13 26.52
CA GLY A 176 8.71 -11.08 25.66
C GLY A 176 7.96 -11.65 24.46
N GLN A 177 6.99 -10.90 23.94
CA GLN A 177 6.06 -11.40 22.92
C GLN A 177 6.31 -10.86 21.50
N ALA A 178 7.20 -9.88 21.33
CA ALA A 178 7.45 -9.28 20.02
C ALA A 178 7.91 -10.30 18.95
N PRO A 179 8.87 -11.21 19.22
CA PRO A 179 9.22 -12.25 18.24
C PRO A 179 8.06 -13.22 17.97
N TYR A 180 7.27 -13.57 19.00
CA TYR A 180 6.09 -14.42 18.86
C TYR A 180 5.08 -13.78 17.91
N HIS A 181 4.79 -12.48 18.06
CA HIS A 181 3.89 -11.76 17.16
C HIS A 181 4.42 -11.69 15.72
N VAL A 182 5.74 -11.55 15.53
CA VAL A 182 6.35 -11.62 14.19
C VAL A 182 6.15 -13.01 13.56
N ARG A 183 6.34 -14.10 14.31
CA ARG A 183 6.10 -15.47 13.83
C ARG A 183 4.64 -15.66 13.43
N GLU A 184 3.70 -15.25 14.27
CA GLU A 184 2.27 -15.38 13.98
C GLU A 184 1.85 -14.52 12.78
N TYR A 185 2.37 -13.30 12.68
CA TYR A 185 2.16 -12.45 11.51
C TYR A 185 2.70 -13.13 10.24
N ALA A 186 3.94 -13.64 10.26
CA ALA A 186 4.53 -14.33 9.12
C ALA A 186 3.71 -15.55 8.69
N ARG A 187 3.18 -16.33 9.64
CA ARG A 187 2.26 -17.46 9.33
C ARG A 187 0.95 -16.99 8.71
N SER A 188 0.41 -15.85 9.17
CA SER A 188 -0.84 -15.30 8.66
C SER A 188 -0.77 -14.82 7.21
N THR A 189 0.42 -14.48 6.69
CA THR A 189 0.56 -14.01 5.29
C THR A 189 0.39 -15.11 4.25
N GLY A 190 0.39 -16.38 4.64
CA GLY A 190 0.34 -17.51 3.72
C GLY A 190 1.64 -17.78 2.95
N GLU A 191 2.61 -16.86 2.94
CA GLU A 191 3.91 -17.02 2.24
C GLU A 191 4.86 -18.02 2.91
N TRP A 192 4.58 -18.39 4.16
CA TRP A 192 5.48 -19.18 4.99
C TRP A 192 4.82 -20.50 5.40
N GLU A 193 5.59 -21.59 5.34
CA GLU A 193 5.25 -22.87 5.95
C GLU A 193 6.00 -23.03 7.29
N ASP A 194 5.32 -23.59 8.28
CA ASP A 194 5.96 -23.94 9.55
C ASP A 194 6.91 -25.13 9.32
N ALA A 195 8.21 -24.91 9.54
CA ALA A 195 9.26 -25.91 9.41
C ALA A 195 9.74 -26.41 10.78
N GLY A 196 9.00 -26.09 11.85
CA GLY A 196 9.21 -26.56 13.21
C GLY A 196 9.86 -25.52 14.12
N GLN A 197 10.08 -25.92 15.36
CA GLN A 197 10.68 -25.11 16.40
C GLN A 197 11.66 -25.96 17.22
N VAL A 198 12.79 -25.38 17.60
CA VAL A 198 13.76 -25.99 18.52
C VAL A 198 13.89 -25.05 19.69
N GLU A 199 13.38 -25.46 20.85
CA GLU A 199 13.33 -24.60 22.06
C GLU A 199 12.65 -23.27 21.73
N THR A 200 13.35 -22.13 21.77
CA THR A 200 12.76 -20.81 21.47
C THR A 200 12.98 -20.36 20.02
N LEU A 201 13.70 -21.16 19.22
CA LEU A 201 13.98 -20.87 17.82
C LEU A 201 12.88 -21.42 16.91
N ALA A 202 12.01 -20.54 16.40
CA ALA A 202 11.05 -20.89 15.35
C ALA A 202 11.70 -20.87 13.97
N ILE A 203 11.29 -21.82 13.12
CA ILE A 203 11.81 -21.98 11.77
C ILE A 203 10.62 -21.95 10.82
N LEU A 204 10.59 -20.93 9.97
CA LEU A 204 9.64 -20.82 8.89
C LEU A 204 10.39 -21.06 7.58
N ARG A 205 9.77 -21.77 6.66
CA ARG A 205 10.30 -21.92 5.31
C ARG A 205 9.44 -21.12 4.36
N ARG A 206 10.07 -20.29 3.54
CA ARG A 206 9.33 -19.56 2.51
C ARG A 206 8.78 -20.61 1.57
N ARG A 207 7.47 -20.59 1.32
CA ARG A 207 6.89 -21.53 0.37
C ARG A 207 7.65 -21.39 -0.95
N PRO A 208 7.92 -22.50 -1.67
CA PRO A 208 8.31 -22.36 -3.06
C PRO A 208 7.28 -21.46 -3.72
N GLU A 209 7.72 -20.56 -4.60
CA GLU A 209 6.78 -20.03 -5.57
C GLU A 209 6.13 -21.28 -6.16
N GLU A 210 4.82 -21.42 -5.98
CA GLU A 210 4.10 -22.31 -6.88
C GLU A 210 4.60 -21.92 -8.28
N PRO A 211 5.07 -22.87 -9.11
CA PRO A 211 5.50 -22.52 -10.46
C PRO A 211 4.34 -21.72 -11.02
N ALA A 212 4.55 -20.41 -11.21
CA ALA A 212 3.46 -19.42 -11.22
C ALA A 212 2.24 -20.08 -11.83
N LEU A 213 1.23 -20.40 -10.99
CA LEU A 213 -0.02 -21.07 -11.38
C LEU A 213 -0.33 -20.65 -12.80
N GLU A 214 0.01 -21.49 -13.79
CA GLU A 214 0.27 -21.10 -15.19
C GLU A 214 0.14 -19.59 -15.45
N ALA A 215 1.08 -18.75 -14.99
CA ALA A 215 0.93 -17.28 -14.90
C ALA A 215 -0.53 -16.81 -15.03
N GLU A 216 -1.29 -16.72 -13.91
CA GLU A 216 -2.72 -16.35 -13.86
C GLU A 216 -3.12 -15.62 -15.13
N PRO A 217 -4.06 -16.14 -15.93
CA PRO A 217 -4.24 -15.69 -17.30
C PRO A 217 -4.24 -14.15 -17.30
N ALA A 218 -3.16 -13.62 -17.85
CA ALA A 218 -2.89 -12.20 -17.86
C ALA A 218 -2.88 -11.79 -19.31
N MET A 219 -3.49 -10.63 -19.58
CA MET A 219 -3.39 -9.99 -20.87
C MET A 219 -1.92 -9.87 -21.26
N PRO A 220 -1.48 -10.50 -22.37
CA PRO A 220 -0.13 -10.27 -22.85
C PRO A 220 0.00 -8.79 -23.17
N ALA A 221 1.05 -8.13 -22.72
CA ALA A 221 1.22 -6.71 -23.01
C ALA A 221 1.28 -6.47 -24.53
N SER A 222 0.67 -5.38 -25.00
CA SER A 222 0.78 -5.00 -26.41
C SER A 222 2.27 -4.80 -26.77
N PRO A 223 2.74 -5.31 -27.92
CA PRO A 223 4.13 -5.17 -28.37
C PRO A 223 4.49 -3.73 -28.79
N GLU A 224 3.51 -2.83 -28.88
CA GLU A 224 3.74 -1.45 -29.26
C GLU A 224 4.37 -0.62 -28.14
N THR A 225 5.34 0.20 -28.54
CA THR A 225 6.15 1.05 -27.67
C THR A 225 5.41 2.33 -27.29
N THR A 226 5.54 2.70 -26.01
CA THR A 226 5.32 4.01 -25.36
C THR A 226 4.75 5.15 -26.22
N ALA A 227 3.68 5.80 -25.78
CA ALA A 227 3.21 7.03 -26.41
C ALA A 227 4.24 8.17 -26.22
N PRO A 228 4.51 8.98 -27.24
CA PRO A 228 5.50 10.05 -27.15
C PRO A 228 5.02 11.13 -26.19
N VAL A 229 5.67 11.23 -25.03
CA VAL A 229 5.39 12.29 -24.05
C VAL A 229 6.35 13.43 -24.32
N ARG A 230 5.82 14.58 -24.72
CA ARG A 230 6.60 15.79 -25.00
C ARG A 230 6.91 16.58 -23.74
N ALA A 231 5.95 16.67 -22.81
CA ALA A 231 6.13 17.37 -21.55
C ALA A 231 5.16 16.84 -20.47
N ALA A 232 5.60 16.90 -19.22
CA ALA A 232 4.74 16.77 -18.05
C ALA A 232 4.99 17.99 -17.14
N CYS A 233 3.95 18.79 -16.91
CA CYS A 233 4.04 20.07 -16.21
C CYS A 233 3.22 20.04 -14.93
N PHE A 234 3.87 20.28 -13.80
CA PHE A 234 3.17 20.47 -12.52
C PHE A 234 2.49 21.83 -12.47
N LEU A 235 1.18 21.82 -12.22
CA LEU A 235 0.34 23.02 -12.19
C LEU A 235 0.03 23.50 -10.75
N GLY A 236 0.53 22.80 -9.74
CA GLY A 236 0.36 23.14 -8.33
C GLY A 236 -0.81 22.42 -7.66
N GLY A 237 -1.00 22.71 -6.37
CA GLY A 237 -2.17 22.30 -5.62
C GLY A 237 -3.43 23.06 -6.04
N LEU A 238 -4.58 22.41 -5.89
CA LEU A 238 -5.87 23.00 -6.22
C LEU A 238 -6.30 24.06 -5.22
N ARG A 239 -7.10 25.02 -5.70
CA ARG A 239 -7.80 25.94 -4.81
C ARG A 239 -9.00 25.22 -4.22
N GLN A 240 -9.04 25.16 -2.90
CA GLN A 240 -10.18 24.62 -2.17
C GLN A 240 -11.37 25.56 -2.21
N ALA A 241 -12.57 24.99 -2.30
CA ALA A 241 -13.81 25.75 -2.27
C ALA A 241 -13.98 26.44 -0.91
N ARG A 242 -14.45 27.69 -0.97
CA ARG A 242 -14.68 28.53 0.21
C ARG A 242 -15.90 29.41 -0.02
N THR A 243 -16.74 29.50 1.01
CA THR A 243 -17.88 30.41 1.11
C THR A 243 -17.65 31.39 2.27
N ASP A 244 -18.64 32.23 2.56
CA ASP A 244 -18.61 33.08 3.76
C ASP A 244 -18.85 32.29 5.06
N SER A 245 -19.38 31.06 4.95
CA SER A 245 -19.81 30.24 6.10
C SER A 245 -18.97 28.98 6.31
N TRP A 246 -18.22 28.51 5.31
CA TRP A 246 -17.31 27.37 5.45
C TRP A 246 -16.19 27.39 4.40
N ALA A 247 -15.12 26.64 4.65
CA ALA A 247 -14.06 26.36 3.68
C ALA A 247 -13.65 24.90 3.74
N ILE A 248 -13.43 24.27 2.57
CA ILE A 248 -12.70 23.00 2.51
C ILE A 248 -11.26 23.29 2.92
N ILE A 249 -10.71 22.47 3.81
CA ILE A 249 -9.33 22.57 4.29
C ILE A 249 -8.51 21.33 3.94
N GLY A 250 -9.17 20.20 3.68
CA GLY A 250 -8.57 18.96 3.21
C GLY A 250 -9.58 18.12 2.44
N GLN A 251 -9.13 17.41 1.42
CA GLN A 251 -10.02 16.61 0.60
C GLN A 251 -9.23 15.54 -0.15
N ASP A 252 -9.80 14.34 -0.22
CA ASP A 252 -9.27 13.20 -0.94
C ASP A 252 -10.19 12.76 -2.09
N GLY A 253 -9.71 11.87 -2.97
CA GLY A 253 -10.44 11.41 -4.15
C GLY A 253 -10.46 12.48 -5.24
N GLY A 254 -11.64 12.89 -5.71
CA GLY A 254 -11.78 14.01 -6.66
C GLY A 254 -11.93 13.59 -8.11
N GLN A 255 -12.56 12.44 -8.36
CA GLN A 255 -12.91 12.01 -9.71
C GLN A 255 -13.96 12.92 -10.35
N SER A 256 -13.92 13.04 -11.69
CA SER A 256 -14.89 13.81 -12.47
C SER A 256 -15.78 12.90 -13.32
N ILE A 257 -17.09 13.01 -13.17
CA ILE A 257 -18.10 12.26 -13.92
C ILE A 257 -18.80 13.24 -14.86
N ASP A 258 -18.78 12.94 -16.15
CA ASP A 258 -19.42 13.75 -17.18
C ASP A 258 -20.94 13.53 -17.18
N LEU A 259 -21.70 14.62 -17.02
CA LEU A 259 -23.16 14.63 -17.09
C LEU A 259 -23.68 15.26 -18.41
N GLY A 260 -22.78 15.63 -19.32
CA GLY A 260 -23.06 16.30 -20.59
C GLY A 260 -22.90 17.81 -20.50
N ASP A 261 -23.81 18.50 -19.81
CA ASP A 261 -23.77 19.98 -19.70
C ASP A 261 -22.97 20.50 -18.50
N ARG A 262 -22.56 19.59 -17.62
CA ARG A 262 -21.90 19.86 -16.34
C ARG A 262 -21.11 18.64 -15.89
N ILE A 263 -20.24 18.86 -14.91
CA ILE A 263 -19.38 17.81 -14.34
C ILE A 263 -19.76 17.62 -12.88
N LEU A 264 -19.96 16.37 -12.48
CA LEU A 264 -20.05 15.97 -11.09
C LEU A 264 -18.65 15.61 -10.59
N PHE A 265 -18.21 16.24 -9.51
CA PHE A 265 -17.01 15.84 -8.79
C PHE A 265 -17.42 15.07 -7.54
N VAL A 266 -16.77 13.93 -7.32
CA VAL A 266 -16.94 13.10 -6.12
C VAL A 266 -15.63 12.98 -5.37
N PHE A 267 -15.71 13.11 -4.05
CA PHE A 267 -14.58 13.13 -3.15
C PHE A 267 -14.83 12.17 -2.01
N SER A 268 -13.75 11.55 -1.54
CA SER A 268 -13.77 10.74 -0.32
C SER A 268 -13.67 11.68 0.89
N ASP A 269 -13.15 11.15 1.98
CA ASP A 269 -12.50 11.84 3.09
C ASP A 269 -12.28 13.35 2.85
N THR A 270 -13.23 14.16 3.36
CA THR A 270 -13.33 15.61 3.15
C THR A 270 -13.38 16.31 4.50
N LEU A 271 -12.43 17.21 4.75
CA LEU A 271 -12.35 18.03 5.95
C LEU A 271 -12.71 19.47 5.62
N PHE A 272 -13.69 20.03 6.33
CA PHE A 272 -14.06 21.43 6.22
C PHE A 272 -14.14 22.14 7.57
N ALA A 273 -13.92 23.44 7.54
CA ALA A 273 -14.06 24.31 8.70
C ALA A 273 -15.23 25.27 8.49
N ALA A 274 -16.13 25.35 9.46
CA ALA A 274 -17.10 26.44 9.53
C ALA A 274 -16.37 27.77 9.76
N LEU A 275 -16.76 28.80 9.02
CA LEU A 275 -16.25 30.16 9.14
C LEU A 275 -17.28 31.01 9.91
N PRO A 276 -16.84 31.90 10.81
CA PRO A 276 -17.75 32.89 11.38
C PRO A 276 -18.23 33.81 10.26
N ASN A 277 -19.55 33.97 10.11
CA ASN A 277 -20.16 34.91 9.15
C ASN A 277 -19.60 36.32 9.40
N LEU A 278 -18.64 36.77 8.56
CA LEU A 278 -17.93 38.04 8.75
C LEU A 278 -18.64 39.24 8.12
N TYR A 279 -19.71 39.05 7.34
CA TYR A 279 -20.39 40.15 6.65
C TYR A 279 -21.92 40.01 6.62
N HIS A 280 -22.58 40.68 7.57
CA HIS A 280 -23.78 41.44 7.23
C HIS A 280 -23.97 42.66 8.15
N ASN A 281 -23.79 43.83 7.53
CA ASN A 281 -24.34 45.15 7.79
C ASN A 281 -24.25 45.79 9.19
N GLU A 282 -23.86 47.06 9.16
CA GLU A 282 -23.67 48.00 10.26
C GLU A 282 -24.93 48.21 11.12
N SER A 283 -25.26 47.27 12.00
CA SER A 283 -26.08 47.48 13.21
C SER A 283 -26.37 46.12 13.81
N LEU A 284 -25.49 45.65 14.70
CA LEU A 284 -25.76 44.88 15.92
C LEU A 284 -24.51 44.07 16.28
N THR A 285 -24.07 44.27 17.53
CA THR A 285 -22.97 43.56 18.16
C THR A 285 -23.32 42.09 18.41
N ALA A 286 -22.91 41.19 17.51
CA ALA A 286 -22.30 39.88 17.83
C ALA A 286 -22.12 39.06 16.53
N PRO A 287 -20.98 38.39 16.32
CA PRO A 287 -20.89 37.34 15.31
C PRO A 287 -21.95 36.27 15.60
N TYR A 288 -22.66 35.79 14.57
CA TYR A 288 -23.49 34.59 14.71
C TYR A 288 -22.62 33.48 15.31
N PRO A 289 -22.99 32.88 16.46
CA PRO A 289 -22.21 31.80 17.02
C PRO A 289 -22.24 30.65 16.00
N VAL A 290 -21.04 30.20 15.58
CA VAL A 290 -20.92 28.90 14.90
C VAL A 290 -21.59 27.87 15.81
N PRO A 291 -22.55 27.06 15.32
CA PRO A 291 -23.20 26.05 16.16
C PRO A 291 -22.15 25.22 16.88
N ALA A 292 -22.26 25.09 18.20
CA ALA A 292 -21.34 24.29 18.99
C ALA A 292 -21.32 22.86 18.41
N GLY A 293 -20.14 22.38 17.99
CA GLY A 293 -19.96 21.08 17.34
C GLY A 293 -19.67 21.10 15.84
N ARG A 294 -19.66 22.27 15.17
CA ARG A 294 -19.38 22.38 13.72
C ARG A 294 -18.00 22.94 13.34
N GLN A 295 -17.03 22.96 14.26
CA GLN A 295 -15.64 23.29 13.93
C GLN A 295 -14.87 22.02 13.55
N GLY A 296 -14.26 22.00 12.36
CA GLY A 296 -13.45 20.87 11.87
C GLY A 296 -14.27 19.61 11.63
N ILE A 297 -15.25 19.69 10.72
CA ILE A 297 -16.11 18.55 10.37
C ILE A 297 -15.40 17.69 9.33
N PHE A 298 -15.32 16.40 9.64
CA PHE A 298 -14.80 15.36 8.76
C PHE A 298 -15.98 14.60 8.16
N LEU A 299 -16.10 14.61 6.84
CA LEU A 299 -17.05 13.82 6.07
C LEU A 299 -16.29 12.64 5.43
N ALA A 300 -16.87 11.44 5.46
CA ALA A 300 -16.31 10.30 4.74
C ALA A 300 -16.37 10.48 3.22
N ASN A 301 -17.27 11.33 2.73
CA ASN A 301 -17.39 11.65 1.32
C ASN A 301 -18.10 12.98 1.11
N SER A 302 -17.90 13.59 -0.06
CA SER A 302 -18.64 14.76 -0.50
C SER A 302 -18.73 14.79 -2.01
N ALA A 303 -19.68 15.54 -2.56
CA ALA A 303 -19.77 15.75 -3.99
C ALA A 303 -20.37 17.11 -4.34
N GLY A 304 -20.14 17.55 -5.57
CA GLY A 304 -20.70 18.78 -6.08
C GLY A 304 -20.60 18.93 -7.57
N LEU A 305 -21.37 19.87 -8.10
CA LEU A 305 -21.43 20.16 -9.53
C LEU A 305 -20.56 21.34 -9.88
N SER A 306 -19.91 21.26 -11.04
CA SER A 306 -19.22 22.38 -11.65
C SER A 306 -19.53 22.51 -13.14
N ARG A 307 -19.23 23.68 -13.67
CA ARG A 307 -19.35 24.02 -15.09
C ARG A 307 -18.05 24.69 -15.54
N GLY A 308 -17.71 24.52 -16.81
CA GLY A 308 -16.54 25.16 -17.42
C GLY A 308 -15.66 24.17 -18.19
N ASP A 309 -14.77 24.72 -19.00
CA ASP A 309 -13.85 24.00 -19.88
C ASP A 309 -12.38 24.05 -19.38
N ASP A 310 -12.16 24.63 -18.20
CA ASP A 310 -10.88 24.64 -17.49
C ASP A 310 -11.02 23.91 -16.15
N LEU A 311 -10.22 22.86 -15.96
CA LEU A 311 -10.29 22.00 -14.79
C LEU A 311 -9.99 22.76 -13.50
N ARG A 312 -8.99 23.66 -13.52
CA ARG A 312 -8.55 24.37 -12.32
C ARG A 312 -9.62 25.36 -11.86
N GLN A 313 -10.26 26.03 -12.79
CA GLN A 313 -11.42 26.87 -12.49
C GLN A 313 -12.59 26.02 -11.99
N ALA A 314 -12.93 24.93 -12.69
CA ALA A 314 -14.05 24.08 -12.33
C ALA A 314 -13.94 23.53 -10.91
N LEU A 315 -12.75 23.09 -10.49
CA LEU A 315 -12.48 22.59 -9.14
C LEU A 315 -12.59 23.68 -8.06
N GLY A 316 -12.31 24.95 -8.40
CA GLY A 316 -12.47 26.08 -7.49
C GLY A 316 -13.91 26.61 -7.37
N GLU A 317 -14.79 26.23 -8.30
CA GLU A 317 -16.17 26.73 -8.42
C GLU A 317 -17.24 25.64 -8.17
N ILE A 318 -16.82 24.51 -7.60
CA ILE A 318 -17.73 23.41 -7.27
C ILE A 318 -18.84 23.89 -6.33
N ARG A 319 -20.08 23.62 -6.74
CA ARG A 319 -21.28 23.78 -5.92
C ARG A 319 -21.56 22.46 -5.22
N TYR A 320 -21.14 22.37 -3.97
CA TYR A 320 -21.32 21.18 -3.15
C TYR A 320 -22.78 20.93 -2.83
N TYR A 321 -23.16 19.65 -2.73
CA TYR A 321 -24.43 19.28 -2.11
C TYR A 321 -24.36 19.59 -0.62
N THR A 322 -25.37 20.29 -0.13
CA THR A 322 -25.40 20.81 1.23
C THR A 322 -26.56 20.27 2.04
N ASP A 323 -26.44 20.32 3.36
CA ASP A 323 -27.53 20.12 4.30
C ASP A 323 -28.48 21.34 4.34
N GLU A 324 -29.53 21.27 5.17
CA GLU A 324 -30.50 22.37 5.32
C GLU A 324 -29.87 23.67 5.84
N GLU A 325 -28.70 23.59 6.46
CA GLU A 325 -27.94 24.73 6.98
C GLU A 325 -26.91 25.28 5.98
N GLY A 326 -26.79 24.69 4.78
CA GLY A 326 -25.90 25.13 3.72
C GLY A 326 -24.44 24.64 3.85
N PHE A 327 -24.17 23.65 4.71
CA PHE A 327 -22.86 23.02 4.85
C PHE A 327 -22.75 21.77 3.96
N PRO A 328 -21.56 21.42 3.44
CA PRO A 328 -21.39 20.19 2.67
C PRO A 328 -21.85 18.98 3.49
N ARG A 329 -22.52 18.03 2.82
CA ARG A 329 -23.00 16.79 3.44
C ARG A 329 -22.41 15.55 2.77
N GLU A 330 -22.39 14.44 3.52
CA GLU A 330 -22.11 13.12 2.94
C GLU A 330 -23.20 12.79 1.91
N ILE A 331 -22.80 12.34 0.73
CA ILE A 331 -23.72 11.81 -0.26
C ILE A 331 -24.04 10.34 0.02
N ILE A 332 -23.05 9.54 0.43
CA ILE A 332 -23.25 8.12 0.78
C ILE A 332 -23.19 8.00 2.29
N GLU A 333 -24.37 8.03 2.93
CA GLU A 333 -24.47 8.02 4.38
C GLU A 333 -24.45 6.60 4.97
N PRO A 334 -23.59 6.33 5.97
CA PRO A 334 -23.71 5.14 6.80
C PRO A 334 -24.91 5.23 7.74
N THR A 335 -25.55 4.07 7.94
CA THR A 335 -26.56 3.84 8.97
C THR A 335 -25.95 3.99 10.37
N GLY A 336 -26.79 4.12 11.40
CA GLY A 336 -26.33 4.17 12.80
C GLY A 336 -25.39 3.01 13.17
N PRO A 337 -25.77 1.74 12.93
CA PRO A 337 -24.89 0.59 13.21
C PRO A 337 -23.57 0.60 12.42
N GLU A 338 -23.60 1.01 11.15
CA GLU A 338 -22.37 1.14 10.35
C GLU A 338 -21.44 2.22 10.93
N ARG A 339 -21.98 3.37 11.36
CA ARG A 339 -21.19 4.41 12.04
C ARG A 339 -20.60 3.92 13.37
N GLU A 340 -21.38 3.17 14.15
CA GLU A 340 -20.91 2.57 15.42
C GLU A 340 -19.76 1.58 15.21
N GLN A 341 -19.73 0.92 14.05
CA GLN A 341 -18.65 0.00 13.63
C GLN A 341 -17.49 0.71 12.91
N GLU A 342 -17.47 2.05 12.90
CA GLU A 342 -16.48 2.88 12.22
C GLU A 342 -16.38 2.62 10.71
N VAL A 343 -17.50 2.22 10.08
CA VAL A 343 -17.62 2.04 8.65
C VAL A 343 -17.87 3.37 7.95
N ARG A 344 -17.10 3.62 6.90
CA ARG A 344 -17.15 4.78 6.01
C ARG A 344 -17.30 4.32 4.57
N PHE A 345 -17.82 5.19 3.72
CA PHE A 345 -18.00 4.91 2.30
C PHE A 345 -17.26 5.95 1.46
N TRP A 346 -16.37 5.49 0.60
CA TRP A 346 -15.57 6.31 -0.31
C TRP A 346 -16.09 6.14 -1.74
N PRO A 347 -16.55 7.20 -2.41
CA PRO A 347 -17.00 7.11 -3.80
C PRO A 347 -15.81 6.84 -4.72
N GLU A 348 -16.04 5.95 -5.68
CA GLU A 348 -15.14 5.66 -6.79
C GLU A 348 -15.55 6.49 -8.01
N HIS A 349 -15.60 5.91 -9.21
CA HIS A 349 -16.20 6.51 -10.39
C HIS A 349 -17.70 6.19 -10.49
N GLY A 350 -18.36 6.82 -11.47
CA GLY A 350 -19.73 6.51 -11.81
C GLY A 350 -20.06 6.83 -13.25
N ILE A 351 -21.32 6.67 -13.62
CA ILE A 351 -21.80 6.97 -14.96
C ILE A 351 -23.19 7.60 -14.92
N SER A 352 -23.40 8.62 -15.77
CA SER A 352 -24.71 9.21 -16.00
C SER A 352 -25.53 8.36 -16.97
N LEU A 353 -26.67 7.85 -16.52
CA LEU A 353 -27.65 7.08 -17.30
C LEU A 353 -29.06 7.57 -16.96
N ASP A 354 -29.85 7.91 -17.98
CA ASP A 354 -31.25 8.34 -17.83
C ASP A 354 -31.47 9.45 -16.79
N GLY A 355 -30.54 10.42 -16.73
CA GLY A 355 -30.62 11.57 -15.82
C GLY A 355 -30.24 11.26 -14.37
N LYS A 356 -29.78 10.04 -14.08
CA LYS A 356 -29.25 9.61 -12.77
C LYS A 356 -27.78 9.25 -12.90
N VAL A 357 -27.07 9.26 -11.78
CA VAL A 357 -25.68 8.79 -11.70
C VAL A 357 -25.63 7.47 -10.96
N TYR A 358 -25.16 6.42 -11.60
CA TYR A 358 -24.81 5.16 -10.96
C TYR A 358 -23.38 5.27 -10.46
N LEU A 359 -23.22 5.40 -9.14
CA LEU A 359 -21.98 5.73 -8.45
C LEU A 359 -21.48 4.52 -7.67
N TYR A 360 -20.31 4.01 -8.04
CA TYR A 360 -19.65 2.94 -7.29
C TYR A 360 -18.98 3.53 -6.05
N TYR A 361 -18.85 2.71 -5.01
CA TYR A 361 -18.20 3.12 -3.78
C TYR A 361 -17.55 1.94 -3.06
N LEU A 362 -16.48 2.23 -2.33
CA LEU A 362 -15.78 1.32 -1.45
C LEU A 362 -16.28 1.52 -0.01
N GLY A 363 -16.57 0.42 0.69
CA GLY A 363 -16.76 0.43 2.14
C GLY A 363 -15.45 0.16 2.85
N VAL A 364 -15.08 1.04 3.78
CA VAL A 364 -13.87 0.89 4.60
C VAL A 364 -14.23 0.91 6.07
N GLN A 365 -13.57 0.06 6.87
CA GLN A 365 -13.73 0.04 8.31
C GLN A 365 -12.45 0.51 8.97
N THR A 366 -12.55 1.51 9.85
CA THR A 366 -11.40 1.96 10.64
C THR A 366 -11.16 0.98 11.78
N VAL A 367 -9.94 0.49 11.92
CA VAL A 367 -9.51 -0.45 12.97
C VAL A 367 -8.36 0.09 13.83
N ASP A 368 -7.58 1.04 13.32
CA ASP A 368 -6.55 1.74 14.08
C ASP A 368 -6.50 3.22 13.67
N ARG A 369 -6.99 4.10 14.54
CA ARG A 369 -7.01 5.55 14.28
C ARG A 369 -5.63 6.21 14.34
N SER A 370 -4.63 5.52 14.86
CA SER A 370 -3.26 6.03 14.98
C SER A 370 -2.42 5.77 13.72
N SER A 371 -2.87 4.87 12.85
CA SER A 371 -2.20 4.51 11.60
C SER A 371 -2.92 5.09 10.39
N ILE A 372 -2.17 5.64 9.44
CA ILE A 372 -2.71 6.04 8.13
C ILE A 372 -3.20 4.83 7.30
N TRP A 373 -2.82 3.62 7.71
CA TRP A 373 -3.24 2.34 7.13
C TRP A 373 -4.17 1.55 8.07
N GLY A 374 -4.65 2.16 9.15
CA GLY A 374 -5.46 1.48 10.14
C GLY A 374 -6.92 1.31 9.72
N PHE A 375 -7.14 0.83 8.50
CA PHE A 375 -8.46 0.48 7.99
C PHE A 375 -8.41 -0.81 7.16
N HIS A 376 -9.53 -1.52 7.09
CA HIS A 376 -9.74 -2.63 6.16
C HIS A 376 -10.74 -2.25 5.08
N THR A 377 -10.53 -2.76 3.87
CA THR A 377 -11.51 -2.72 2.79
C THR A 377 -12.55 -3.81 3.00
N LEU A 378 -13.83 -3.44 3.13
CA LEU A 378 -14.92 -4.41 3.34
C LEU A 378 -15.48 -4.98 2.02
N GLY A 379 -15.29 -4.25 0.93
CA GLY A 379 -15.82 -4.54 -0.41
C GLY A 379 -16.50 -3.31 -1.03
N ALA A 380 -17.06 -3.50 -2.22
CA ALA A 380 -17.62 -2.43 -3.03
C ALA A 380 -19.13 -2.56 -3.20
N GLY A 381 -19.79 -1.40 -3.39
CA GLY A 381 -21.22 -1.30 -3.64
C GLY A 381 -21.54 -0.32 -4.77
N LEU A 382 -22.84 -0.19 -5.06
CA LEU A 382 -23.38 0.72 -6.07
C LEU A 382 -24.49 1.57 -5.47
N ALA A 383 -24.51 2.86 -5.80
CA ALA A 383 -25.55 3.79 -5.38
C ALA A 383 -26.12 4.55 -6.57
N VAL A 384 -27.35 5.01 -6.44
CA VAL A 384 -28.04 5.83 -7.43
C VAL A 384 -28.15 7.25 -6.88
N LEU A 385 -27.42 8.17 -7.51
CA LEU A 385 -27.39 9.59 -7.16
C LEU A 385 -28.25 10.40 -8.13
N ASP A 386 -29.14 11.23 -7.59
CA ASP A 386 -29.81 12.29 -8.32
C ASP A 386 -28.88 13.51 -8.40
N PRO A 387 -28.39 13.88 -9.60
CA PRO A 387 -27.43 14.96 -9.74
C PRO A 387 -28.02 16.34 -9.41
N GLU A 388 -29.35 16.53 -9.40
CA GLU A 388 -29.93 17.83 -9.07
C GLU A 388 -29.94 18.08 -7.56
N SER A 389 -30.37 17.08 -6.77
CA SER A 389 -30.51 17.20 -5.32
C SER A 389 -29.29 16.69 -4.54
N GLY A 390 -28.47 15.84 -5.16
CA GLY A 390 -27.44 15.05 -4.49
C GLY A 390 -28.01 13.95 -3.58
N ALA A 391 -29.32 13.64 -3.68
CA ALA A 391 -29.89 12.50 -2.99
C ALA A 391 -29.27 11.22 -3.56
N CYS A 392 -28.78 10.33 -2.70
CA CYS A 392 -28.07 9.14 -3.12
C CYS A 392 -28.60 7.92 -2.35
N GLU A 393 -29.02 6.90 -3.08
CA GLU A 393 -29.58 5.67 -2.51
C GLU A 393 -28.67 4.48 -2.82
N ARG A 394 -28.16 3.81 -1.78
CA ARG A 394 -27.38 2.58 -1.92
C ARG A 394 -28.28 1.44 -2.40
N ILE A 395 -27.88 0.79 -3.49
CA ILE A 395 -28.47 -0.47 -3.93
C ILE A 395 -28.07 -1.56 -2.93
N ARG A 396 -29.03 -2.40 -2.56
CA ARG A 396 -28.84 -3.50 -1.61
C ARG A 396 -29.42 -4.80 -2.13
N ARG A 397 -28.76 -5.92 -1.82
CA ARG A 397 -29.25 -7.29 -2.06
C ARG A 397 -29.34 -8.00 -0.72
N GLU A 398 -30.50 -8.57 -0.41
CA GLU A 398 -30.73 -9.27 0.87
C GLU A 398 -30.37 -8.41 2.11
N ASN A 399 -30.60 -7.09 2.00
CA ASN A 399 -30.21 -6.05 2.97
C ASN A 399 -28.70 -5.78 3.12
N ASP A 400 -27.83 -6.43 2.34
CA ASP A 400 -26.40 -6.10 2.25
C ASP A 400 -26.17 -5.01 1.18
N TRP A 401 -25.36 -4.02 1.53
CA TRP A 401 -24.91 -2.95 0.62
C TRP A 401 -23.71 -3.39 -0.23
N CYS A 402 -22.95 -4.36 0.27
CA CYS A 402 -21.73 -4.83 -0.37
C CYS A 402 -22.09 -5.81 -1.48
N LEU A 403 -21.96 -5.36 -2.72
CA LEU A 403 -22.34 -6.12 -3.90
C LEU A 403 -21.17 -6.92 -4.47
N TRP A 404 -19.94 -6.45 -4.27
CA TRP A 404 -18.70 -7.12 -4.68
C TRP A 404 -17.74 -7.26 -3.50
N ARG A 405 -17.21 -8.47 -3.30
CA ARG A 405 -16.20 -8.79 -2.28
C ARG A 405 -15.08 -9.59 -2.94
N ALA A 406 -13.86 -9.39 -2.49
CA ALA A 406 -12.73 -10.25 -2.82
C ALA A 406 -12.06 -10.67 -1.50
N GLU A 407 -11.54 -11.89 -1.43
CA GLU A 407 -10.82 -12.41 -0.26
C GLU A 407 -9.37 -11.87 -0.18
N VAL A 408 -9.20 -10.57 -0.46
CA VAL A 408 -7.91 -9.88 -0.36
C VAL A 408 -8.10 -8.50 0.26
N ASP A 409 -7.10 -8.05 1.00
CA ASP A 409 -7.01 -6.65 1.41
C ASP A 409 -6.69 -5.78 0.17
N ASP A 410 -7.35 -4.62 0.04
CA ASP A 410 -7.21 -3.67 -1.08
C ASP A 410 -7.81 -4.18 -2.43
N PHE A 411 -9.14 -4.30 -2.44
CA PHE A 411 -9.97 -4.53 -3.62
C PHE A 411 -10.90 -3.35 -3.87
N HIS A 412 -10.83 -2.77 -5.07
CA HIS A 412 -11.70 -1.68 -5.52
C HIS A 412 -12.50 -2.11 -6.76
N PHE A 413 -13.76 -1.68 -6.84
CA PHE A 413 -14.63 -1.99 -7.99
C PHE A 413 -15.34 -0.73 -8.46
N GLY A 414 -15.23 -0.41 -9.76
CA GLY A 414 -15.74 0.83 -10.32
C GLY A 414 -14.76 2.02 -10.24
N VAL A 415 -13.46 1.75 -10.16
CA VAL A 415 -12.40 2.79 -10.13
C VAL A 415 -12.41 3.69 -11.37
N GLN A 416 -12.87 3.13 -12.50
CA GLN A 416 -13.23 3.85 -13.71
C GLN A 416 -14.43 3.16 -14.36
N VAL A 417 -15.37 3.95 -14.86
CA VAL A 417 -16.55 3.46 -15.60
C VAL A 417 -16.62 4.15 -16.94
N LEU A 418 -16.80 3.36 -18.01
CA LEU A 418 -16.94 3.84 -19.39
C LEU A 418 -18.16 3.20 -20.03
N ARG A 419 -18.76 3.86 -21.01
CA ARG A 419 -19.84 3.30 -21.81
C ARG A 419 -19.42 3.21 -23.26
N ASP A 420 -19.74 2.06 -23.87
CA ASP A 420 -19.66 1.83 -25.29
C ASP A 420 -20.98 1.20 -25.74
N ASP A 421 -21.76 1.97 -26.49
CA ASP A 421 -23.11 1.62 -26.94
C ASP A 421 -24.08 1.23 -25.78
N GLU A 422 -24.51 -0.03 -25.73
CA GLU A 422 -25.40 -0.57 -24.69
C GLU A 422 -24.63 -1.10 -23.47
N ASP A 423 -23.31 -1.28 -23.59
CA ASP A 423 -22.49 -1.88 -22.55
C ASP A 423 -21.81 -0.80 -21.70
N VAL A 424 -21.83 -1.03 -20.39
CA VAL A 424 -21.08 -0.26 -19.40
C VAL A 424 -19.92 -1.12 -18.93
N TYR A 425 -18.70 -0.62 -19.15
CA TYR A 425 -17.46 -1.24 -18.75
C TYR A 425 -17.00 -0.67 -17.41
N VAL A 426 -16.64 -1.56 -16.50
CA VAL A 426 -16.38 -1.23 -15.10
C VAL A 426 -15.02 -1.80 -14.73
N PHE A 427 -14.06 -0.91 -14.55
CA PHE A 427 -12.71 -1.26 -14.15
C PHE A 427 -12.65 -1.49 -12.64
N ALA A 428 -11.80 -2.41 -12.22
CA ALA A 428 -11.58 -2.78 -10.84
C ALA A 428 -10.09 -3.00 -10.59
N SER A 429 -9.65 -2.90 -9.34
CA SER A 429 -8.27 -3.20 -8.95
C SER A 429 -8.26 -4.25 -7.85
N VAL A 430 -7.24 -5.11 -7.88
CA VAL A 430 -7.03 -6.14 -6.87
C VAL A 430 -5.56 -6.19 -6.50
N ARG A 431 -5.24 -6.02 -5.20
CA ARG A 431 -3.86 -6.17 -4.72
C ARG A 431 -3.56 -7.64 -4.44
N LYS A 432 -2.76 -8.25 -5.33
CA LYS A 432 -2.19 -9.60 -5.16
C LYS A 432 -0.66 -9.58 -4.93
N GLY A 433 -0.07 -8.40 -4.74
CA GLY A 433 1.37 -8.18 -4.61
C GLY A 433 1.74 -6.72 -4.29
N LEU A 434 2.94 -6.27 -4.67
CA LEU A 434 3.39 -4.91 -4.38
C LEU A 434 2.52 -3.83 -5.06
N LEU A 435 2.06 -4.10 -6.28
CA LEU A 435 1.20 -3.22 -7.05
C LEU A 435 -0.12 -3.92 -7.39
N PRO A 436 -1.26 -3.19 -7.38
CA PRO A 436 -2.54 -3.74 -7.80
C PRO A 436 -2.57 -4.14 -9.27
N SER A 437 -3.36 -5.15 -9.59
CA SER A 437 -3.69 -5.53 -10.97
C SER A 437 -5.06 -5.02 -11.36
N ALA A 438 -5.19 -4.53 -12.60
CA ALA A 438 -6.45 -4.08 -13.16
C ALA A 438 -7.29 -5.27 -13.64
N LEU A 439 -8.59 -5.22 -13.39
CA LEU A 439 -9.61 -6.14 -13.87
C LEU A 439 -10.68 -5.35 -14.65
N LEU A 440 -11.51 -6.07 -15.41
CA LEU A 440 -12.58 -5.47 -16.19
C LEU A 440 -13.85 -6.31 -16.14
N ALA A 441 -14.94 -5.66 -15.77
CA ALA A 441 -16.29 -6.16 -15.92
C ALA A 441 -17.06 -5.36 -16.98
N ARG A 442 -18.17 -5.93 -17.44
CA ARG A 442 -19.19 -5.23 -18.23
C ARG A 442 -20.59 -5.60 -17.75
N VAL A 443 -21.54 -4.72 -18.02
CA VAL A 443 -22.96 -4.94 -17.77
C VAL A 443 -23.78 -4.14 -18.80
N LYS A 444 -24.98 -4.59 -19.15
CA LYS A 444 -25.89 -3.77 -19.96
C LYS A 444 -26.35 -2.55 -19.17
N ALA A 445 -26.45 -1.39 -19.83
CA ALA A 445 -26.78 -0.13 -19.19
C ALA A 445 -28.13 -0.16 -18.43
N ASP A 446 -29.11 -0.90 -18.94
CA ASP A 446 -30.42 -1.09 -18.31
C ASP A 446 -30.42 -2.14 -17.17
N GLN A 447 -29.32 -2.88 -17.02
CA GLN A 447 -29.11 -3.91 -15.99
C GLN A 447 -28.06 -3.52 -14.95
N ILE A 448 -27.48 -2.32 -15.02
CA ILE A 448 -26.39 -1.86 -14.13
C ILE A 448 -26.74 -1.97 -12.63
N ALA A 449 -28.01 -1.91 -12.26
CA ALA A 449 -28.44 -2.05 -10.86
C ALA A 449 -28.43 -3.52 -10.35
N ASP A 450 -28.26 -4.50 -11.24
CA ASP A 450 -28.26 -5.92 -10.90
C ASP A 450 -26.82 -6.48 -10.92
N PRO A 451 -26.20 -6.72 -9.75
CA PRO A 451 -24.84 -7.26 -9.69
C PRO A 451 -24.71 -8.66 -10.33
N ALA A 452 -25.80 -9.43 -10.43
CA ALA A 452 -25.79 -10.75 -11.08
C ALA A 452 -25.76 -10.66 -12.62
N ALA A 453 -25.98 -9.48 -13.20
CA ALA A 453 -25.91 -9.24 -14.65
C ALA A 453 -24.49 -8.87 -15.13
N TYR A 454 -23.54 -8.73 -14.21
CA TYR A 454 -22.17 -8.37 -14.55
C TYR A 454 -21.42 -9.59 -15.09
N GLU A 455 -20.68 -9.37 -16.17
CA GLU A 455 -19.76 -10.36 -16.72
C GLU A 455 -18.33 -9.81 -16.63
N TYR A 456 -17.36 -10.67 -16.34
CA TYR A 456 -15.95 -10.34 -16.17
C TYR A 456 -15.14 -10.89 -17.34
N LEU A 457 -14.14 -10.14 -17.78
CA LEU A 457 -13.29 -10.55 -18.89
C LEU A 457 -12.44 -11.76 -18.47
N TYR A 458 -12.51 -12.88 -19.19
CA TYR A 458 -11.77 -14.12 -18.86
C TYR A 458 -10.57 -14.37 -19.77
N THR A 459 -10.56 -13.81 -20.98
CA THR A 459 -9.51 -14.11 -21.98
C THR A 459 -9.11 -12.89 -22.81
N PRO A 460 -7.89 -12.87 -23.41
CA PRO A 460 -7.45 -11.78 -24.28
C PRO A 460 -8.23 -11.64 -25.59
N GLN A 461 -8.82 -12.74 -26.08
CA GLN A 461 -9.81 -12.72 -27.16
C GLN A 461 -11.19 -12.69 -26.50
N PRO A 462 -11.77 -11.51 -26.29
CA PRO A 462 -12.67 -11.23 -25.16
C PRO A 462 -13.82 -12.24 -25.04
N GLU A 463 -13.63 -13.22 -24.17
CA GLU A 463 -14.69 -14.06 -23.60
C GLU A 463 -15.03 -13.51 -22.20
N TRP A 464 -16.31 -13.54 -21.87
CA TRP A 464 -16.83 -12.96 -20.63
C TRP A 464 -17.53 -14.06 -19.83
N GLY A 465 -17.31 -14.07 -18.52
CA GLY A 465 -17.91 -15.04 -17.61
C GLY A 465 -18.53 -14.39 -16.37
N PRO A 466 -19.32 -15.14 -15.57
CA PRO A 466 -20.13 -14.56 -14.50
C PRO A 466 -19.38 -14.36 -13.17
N ASP A 467 -18.17 -14.90 -13.01
CA ASP A 467 -17.48 -14.99 -11.73
C ASP A 467 -16.27 -14.03 -11.68
N LEU A 468 -16.24 -13.16 -10.67
CA LEU A 468 -15.13 -12.21 -10.47
C LEU A 468 -13.77 -12.94 -10.26
N GLU A 469 -13.78 -14.09 -9.60
CA GLU A 469 -12.55 -14.88 -9.33
C GLU A 469 -11.89 -15.38 -10.62
N GLY A 470 -12.65 -15.57 -11.70
CA GLY A 470 -12.14 -15.98 -13.00
C GLY A 470 -11.62 -14.82 -13.86
N ALA A 471 -11.69 -13.58 -13.37
CA ALA A 471 -11.35 -12.40 -14.15
C ALA A 471 -9.85 -12.35 -14.52
N LEU A 472 -9.60 -12.16 -15.81
CA LEU A 472 -8.31 -11.95 -16.43
C LEU A 472 -7.68 -10.64 -15.93
N SER A 473 -6.40 -10.71 -15.54
CA SER A 473 -5.65 -9.50 -15.24
C SER A 473 -5.35 -8.70 -16.51
N LEU A 474 -5.68 -7.42 -16.52
CA LEU A 474 -5.23 -6.45 -17.54
C LEU A 474 -3.77 -6.00 -17.31
N GLY A 475 -3.16 -6.43 -16.21
CA GLY A 475 -1.81 -6.11 -15.78
C GLY A 475 -1.75 -5.04 -14.67
N GLU A 476 -0.53 -4.68 -14.28
CA GLU A 476 -0.20 -3.66 -13.27
C GLU A 476 -0.95 -2.32 -13.42
N SER A 477 -1.42 -1.80 -12.29
CA SER A 477 -2.20 -0.57 -12.10
C SER A 477 -1.94 0.04 -10.70
N GLY A 478 -2.67 1.10 -10.34
CA GLY A 478 -2.79 1.59 -8.95
C GLY A 478 -4.06 1.07 -8.26
N SER A 479 -4.25 1.36 -6.96
CA SER A 479 -5.49 0.98 -6.26
C SER A 479 -6.68 1.73 -6.86
N GLU A 480 -6.55 3.05 -7.01
CA GLU A 480 -7.39 3.83 -7.92
C GLU A 480 -6.60 4.31 -9.13
N TYR A 481 -7.23 4.27 -10.31
CA TYR A 481 -6.64 4.67 -11.58
C TYR A 481 -7.73 5.16 -12.54
N SER A 482 -7.33 5.85 -13.59
CA SER A 482 -8.25 6.27 -14.65
C SER A 482 -8.00 5.54 -15.96
N VAL A 483 -9.07 5.36 -16.73
CA VAL A 483 -9.01 4.88 -18.11
C VAL A 483 -9.86 5.77 -19.00
N SER A 484 -9.32 6.26 -20.11
CA SER A 484 -10.08 7.07 -21.06
C SER A 484 -9.60 6.87 -22.49
N TYR A 485 -10.47 7.10 -23.48
CA TYR A 485 -10.05 7.16 -24.88
C TYR A 485 -9.48 8.54 -25.22
N ASN A 486 -8.24 8.58 -25.72
CA ASN A 486 -7.55 9.77 -26.18
C ASN A 486 -7.56 9.86 -27.72
N PRO A 487 -8.34 10.78 -28.32
CA PRO A 487 -8.46 10.90 -29.78
C PRO A 487 -7.16 11.31 -30.48
N TYR A 488 -6.33 12.14 -29.85
CA TYR A 488 -5.05 12.57 -30.41
C TYR A 488 -4.10 11.40 -30.64
N LEU A 489 -4.04 10.47 -29.68
CA LEU A 489 -3.25 9.24 -29.80
C LEU A 489 -3.98 8.11 -30.53
N GLY A 490 -5.32 8.22 -30.66
CA GLY A 490 -6.17 7.16 -31.18
C GLY A 490 -6.25 5.92 -30.28
N ARG A 491 -5.97 6.07 -28.98
CA ARG A 491 -5.79 4.97 -28.02
C ARG A 491 -6.46 5.22 -26.68
N TYR A 492 -6.78 4.13 -25.98
CA TYR A 492 -7.10 4.18 -24.56
C TYR A 492 -5.84 4.44 -23.75
N LEU A 493 -5.95 5.32 -22.76
CA LEU A 493 -4.95 5.63 -21.75
C LEU A 493 -5.39 5.03 -20.43
N MET A 494 -4.50 4.29 -19.76
CA MET A 494 -4.63 3.94 -18.36
C MET A 494 -3.57 4.71 -17.58
N ILE A 495 -4.00 5.54 -16.64
CA ILE A 495 -3.13 6.41 -15.84
C ILE A 495 -3.27 6.06 -14.38
N TYR A 496 -2.14 5.90 -13.69
CA TYR A 496 -2.09 5.65 -12.25
C TYR A 496 -0.79 6.18 -11.65
N VAL A 497 -0.77 6.31 -10.32
CA VAL A 497 0.44 6.61 -9.57
C VAL A 497 1.00 5.34 -8.94
N GLU A 498 2.26 5.03 -9.23
CA GLU A 498 3.03 4.06 -8.47
C GLU A 498 3.45 4.73 -7.16
N GLY A 499 2.85 4.30 -6.05
CA GLY A 499 2.77 5.13 -4.86
C GLY A 499 4.07 5.30 -4.08
N TYR A 500 4.93 4.28 -4.03
CA TYR A 500 6.15 4.30 -3.21
C TYR A 500 7.33 4.94 -3.93
N GLY A 501 7.50 4.68 -5.22
CA GLY A 501 8.43 5.39 -6.08
C GLY A 501 7.89 6.74 -6.55
N LYS A 502 6.62 7.05 -6.25
CA LYS A 502 5.99 8.38 -6.41
C LYS A 502 6.03 8.82 -7.86
N THR A 503 5.62 7.90 -8.73
CA THR A 503 5.83 7.99 -10.17
C THR A 503 4.49 7.97 -10.88
N LEU A 504 4.30 8.90 -11.81
CA LEU A 504 3.17 8.86 -12.73
C LEU A 504 3.43 7.83 -13.82
N MET A 505 2.54 6.85 -13.92
CA MET A 505 2.62 5.74 -14.85
C MET A 505 1.49 5.85 -15.87
N MET A 506 1.76 5.39 -17.09
CA MET A 506 0.81 5.33 -18.18
C MET A 506 0.92 4.01 -18.92
N ARG A 507 -0.22 3.50 -19.39
CA ARG A 507 -0.29 2.39 -20.34
C ARG A 507 -1.25 2.76 -21.45
N THR A 508 -1.05 2.18 -22.65
CA THR A 508 -1.91 2.45 -23.81
C THR A 508 -2.46 1.18 -24.43
N ALA A 509 -3.66 1.25 -25.00
CA ALA A 509 -4.29 0.15 -25.73
C ALA A 509 -5.12 0.65 -26.92
N ASP A 510 -5.22 -0.12 -27.99
CA ASP A 510 -6.10 0.21 -29.12
C ASP A 510 -7.57 -0.08 -28.83
N ARG A 511 -7.85 -0.90 -27.81
CA ARG A 511 -9.20 -1.32 -27.40
C ARG A 511 -9.35 -1.10 -25.90
N LEU A 512 -10.59 -0.86 -25.46
CA LEU A 512 -10.93 -0.59 -24.06
C LEU A 512 -10.45 -1.72 -23.13
N PHE A 513 -10.69 -2.96 -23.54
CA PHE A 513 -10.31 -4.14 -22.77
C PHE A 513 -8.83 -4.49 -22.91
N GLY A 514 -8.05 -3.81 -23.75
CA GLY A 514 -6.63 -4.11 -23.97
C GLY A 514 -6.35 -4.97 -25.22
N PRO A 515 -5.15 -5.59 -25.31
CA PRO A 515 -4.09 -5.58 -24.31
C PRO A 515 -3.47 -4.19 -24.10
N TYR A 516 -3.16 -3.85 -22.85
CA TYR A 516 -2.44 -2.62 -22.52
C TYR A 516 -0.93 -2.82 -22.70
N SER A 517 -0.24 -1.77 -23.13
CA SER A 517 1.23 -1.73 -23.25
C SER A 517 1.89 -2.02 -21.91
N GLN A 518 3.21 -2.26 -21.92
CA GLN A 518 4.00 -2.23 -20.69
C GLN A 518 3.88 -0.85 -20.00
N PRO A 519 4.01 -0.78 -18.66
CA PRO A 519 4.04 0.48 -17.92
C PRO A 519 5.09 1.45 -18.44
N GLN A 520 4.65 2.64 -18.86
CA GLN A 520 5.50 3.76 -19.25
C GLN A 520 5.57 4.75 -18.09
N GLN A 521 6.77 4.96 -17.57
CA GLN A 521 7.03 6.04 -16.62
C GLN A 521 6.96 7.40 -17.34
N ILE A 522 6.03 8.26 -16.90
CA ILE A 522 5.94 9.65 -17.34
C ILE A 522 6.97 10.51 -16.59
N GLY A 523 7.09 10.29 -15.29
CA GLY A 523 8.07 10.97 -14.44
C GLY A 523 7.73 10.93 -12.95
N HIS A 524 8.68 11.32 -12.11
CA HIS A 524 8.46 11.48 -10.67
C HIS A 524 7.60 12.71 -10.38
N LEU A 525 6.64 12.52 -9.48
CA LEU A 525 5.68 13.55 -9.10
C LEU A 525 6.26 14.49 -8.05
N PRO A 526 6.06 15.81 -8.15
CA PRO A 526 6.38 16.73 -7.06
C PRO A 526 5.59 16.40 -5.79
N HIS A 527 6.26 16.37 -4.65
CA HIS A 527 5.63 16.03 -3.37
C HIS A 527 6.40 16.64 -2.21
N ASP A 528 5.76 16.72 -1.04
CA ASP A 528 6.47 17.03 0.19
C ASP A 528 7.47 15.92 0.54
N ARG A 529 8.68 16.28 0.97
CA ARG A 529 9.76 15.31 1.29
C ARG A 529 9.37 14.27 2.33
N SER A 530 8.41 14.58 3.18
CA SER A 530 7.91 13.71 4.25
C SER A 530 6.64 12.94 3.89
N SER A 531 6.13 13.08 2.67
CA SER A 531 5.09 12.18 2.15
C SER A 531 5.67 10.78 1.95
N GLU A 532 5.09 9.77 2.61
CA GLU A 532 5.56 8.38 2.53
C GLU A 532 5.15 7.70 1.22
N LEU A 533 3.96 8.04 0.72
CA LEU A 533 3.44 7.60 -0.58
C LEU A 533 2.75 8.73 -1.34
N LEU A 534 2.41 8.47 -2.60
CA LEU A 534 1.41 9.19 -3.39
C LEU A 534 0.38 8.17 -3.89
N TYR A 535 -0.81 8.63 -4.25
CA TYR A 535 -1.87 7.74 -4.69
C TYR A 535 -2.83 8.47 -5.65
N LEU A 536 -3.84 7.74 -6.13
CA LEU A 536 -4.75 8.10 -7.22
C LEU A 536 -4.04 8.11 -8.60
N GLY A 537 -4.55 8.92 -9.52
CA GLY A 537 -4.06 9.03 -10.89
C GLY A 537 -5.22 9.32 -11.83
N PHE A 538 -6.02 10.34 -11.50
CA PHE A 538 -7.28 10.59 -12.17
C PHE A 538 -7.09 11.56 -13.33
N GLU A 539 -7.13 11.04 -14.55
CA GLU A 539 -7.32 11.84 -15.75
C GLU A 539 -8.73 12.46 -15.72
N HIS A 540 -8.86 13.69 -16.22
CA HIS A 540 -10.13 14.38 -16.39
C HIS A 540 -10.43 14.62 -17.88
N PRO A 541 -10.98 13.62 -18.62
CA PRO A 541 -11.02 13.64 -20.09
C PRO A 541 -11.83 14.81 -20.67
N THR A 542 -12.87 15.28 -19.99
CA THR A 542 -13.70 16.40 -20.44
C THR A 542 -12.93 17.73 -20.51
N TYR A 543 -11.80 17.84 -19.83
CA TYR A 543 -10.98 19.06 -19.78
C TYR A 543 -9.75 19.04 -20.68
N ARG A 544 -9.53 17.95 -21.44
CA ARG A 544 -8.40 17.83 -22.37
C ARG A 544 -8.37 18.96 -23.40
N LYS A 545 -7.19 19.32 -23.89
CA LYS A 545 -7.01 20.32 -24.97
C LYS A 545 -6.51 19.67 -26.24
N ASN A 546 -6.89 20.26 -27.39
CA ASN A 546 -6.53 19.82 -28.73
C ASN A 546 -6.75 18.31 -28.93
N ASP A 547 -7.99 17.87 -28.72
CA ASP A 547 -8.41 16.47 -28.89
C ASP A 547 -7.63 15.44 -28.05
N GLY A 548 -7.02 15.87 -26.94
CA GLY A 548 -6.23 15.00 -26.08
C GLY A 548 -4.73 15.11 -26.28
N GLU A 549 -4.23 16.03 -27.12
CA GLU A 549 -2.79 16.36 -27.15
C GLU A 549 -2.30 16.75 -25.75
N THR A 550 -3.13 17.43 -24.96
CA THR A 550 -2.86 17.72 -23.55
C THR A 550 -3.98 17.16 -22.67
N VAL A 551 -3.60 16.35 -21.69
CA VAL A 551 -4.49 15.77 -20.68
C VAL A 551 -4.12 16.29 -19.29
N TYR A 552 -5.09 16.27 -18.38
CA TYR A 552 -4.94 16.78 -17.02
C TYR A 552 -5.21 15.67 -16.01
N ILE A 553 -4.30 15.51 -15.05
CA ILE A 553 -4.29 14.41 -14.10
C ILE A 553 -4.18 14.97 -12.68
N THR A 554 -5.06 14.53 -11.78
CA THR A 554 -4.95 14.79 -10.35
C THR A 554 -4.38 13.60 -9.59
N TYR A 555 -3.60 13.90 -8.54
CA TYR A 555 -3.07 12.93 -7.59
C TYR A 555 -3.07 13.50 -6.18
N CYS A 556 -3.02 12.62 -5.18
CA CYS A 556 -3.05 13.01 -3.77
C CYS A 556 -1.77 12.61 -3.03
N GLN A 557 -1.55 13.27 -1.89
CA GLN A 557 -0.49 12.97 -0.92
C GLN A 557 -1.13 12.78 0.46
N PRO A 558 -0.63 11.87 1.32
CA PRO A 558 -1.26 11.44 2.56
C PRO A 558 -1.11 12.49 3.68
N ARG A 559 -1.63 13.69 3.43
CA ARG A 559 -1.62 14.83 4.36
C ARG A 559 -2.95 15.55 4.47
N PHE A 560 -4.01 14.98 3.88
CA PHE A 560 -5.32 15.64 3.85
C PHE A 560 -5.21 17.08 3.32
N THR A 561 -4.33 17.29 2.34
CA THR A 561 -4.15 18.56 1.62
C THR A 561 -4.68 18.39 0.21
N ALA A 562 -5.30 19.44 -0.35
CA ALA A 562 -5.89 19.42 -1.69
C ALA A 562 -5.07 18.66 -2.74
N ASN A 563 -5.76 17.98 -3.67
CA ASN A 563 -5.10 17.27 -4.77
C ASN A 563 -4.16 18.19 -5.55
N SER A 564 -3.13 17.56 -6.11
CA SER A 564 -2.14 18.19 -6.98
C SER A 564 -2.49 17.92 -8.43
N LEU A 565 -2.20 18.89 -9.32
CA LEU A 565 -2.56 18.84 -10.72
C LEU A 565 -1.33 18.79 -11.64
N ILE A 566 -1.36 17.91 -12.64
CA ILE A 566 -0.36 17.82 -13.70
C ILE A 566 -1.03 17.88 -15.07
N ALA A 567 -0.39 18.57 -16.01
CA ALA A 567 -0.70 18.49 -17.43
C ALA A 567 0.35 17.64 -18.14
N VAL A 568 -0.09 16.61 -18.87
CA VAL A 568 0.77 15.81 -19.74
C VAL A 568 0.45 16.18 -21.19
N ARG A 569 1.48 16.52 -21.96
CA ARG A 569 1.39 16.85 -23.38
C ARG A 569 2.09 15.79 -24.20
N PHE A 570 1.37 15.21 -25.16
CA PHE A 570 1.88 14.25 -26.12
C PHE A 570 2.56 14.93 -27.32
N GLY A 571 3.41 14.17 -28.03
CA GLY A 571 4.35 14.67 -29.04
C GLY A 571 4.07 14.24 -30.46
#